data_AF-A0A061ELD3-F1
#
_entry.id   AF-A0A061ELD3-F1
#
_cell.length_a   1.000
_cell.length_b   1.000
_cell.length_c   1.000
_cell.angle_alpha   90.00
_cell.angle_beta   90.00
_cell.angle_gamma   90.00
#
_symmetry.space_group_name_H-M   'P 1'
#
loop_
_entity.id
_entity.type
_entity.pdbx_description
1 polymer ?
#
loop_
_entity_poly.entity_id
_entity_poly.type
_entity_poly.pdbx_seq_one_letter_code
_entity_poly.pdbx_strand_id
1 'polypeptide(L)'
;MLVTNCLFRVGGVAILLSNRSSDQRHSKYELIHTLCTHKGADDKSYNCVLQQDDEENKIKPYIPDFKLAFEHFCIHAGGRGVLDELEKSLDLTQWHMEPSRMTLYRFGNTSSSSLWYELGYSEAKGRITKRDRVWQIGFRSGFKCNSAVWRAVRTVNPTVEKNPWMDEIDKFPVRVPQVASMSSENLGIQCS
;
A
#
# COMPACT_ATOMS: atom_id res chain seq x y z
N MET A 1 -9.64 25.23 -2.25
CA MET A 1 -8.58 24.47 -2.94
C MET A 1 -9.01 23.01 -2.97
N LEU A 2 -9.22 22.40 -4.14
CA LEU A 2 -9.68 21.01 -4.22
C LEU A 2 -8.62 20.05 -3.66
N VAL A 3 -9.00 19.16 -2.74
CA VAL A 3 -8.11 18.16 -2.09
C VAL A 3 -7.34 17.31 -3.11
N THR A 4 -7.92 17.10 -4.30
CA THR A 4 -7.27 16.43 -5.44
C THR A 4 -6.01 17.15 -5.93
N ASN A 5 -5.93 18.48 -5.85
CA ASN A 5 -4.74 19.24 -6.26
C ASN A 5 -3.58 19.17 -5.25
N CYS A 6 -3.81 18.64 -4.04
CA CYS A 6 -2.78 18.51 -3.01
C CYS A 6 -2.18 17.10 -2.94
N LEU A 7 -2.90 16.09 -3.43
CA LEU A 7 -2.51 14.67 -3.28
C LEU A 7 -1.81 14.12 -4.53
N PHE A 8 -2.31 14.46 -5.73
CA PHE A 8 -1.75 13.90 -6.96
C PHE A 8 -0.46 14.60 -7.37
N ARG A 9 0.58 13.79 -7.58
CA ARG A 9 1.85 14.23 -8.17
C ARG A 9 2.15 13.42 -9.43
N VAL A 10 2.94 13.99 -10.31
CA VAL A 10 3.39 13.32 -11.54
C VAL A 10 4.55 12.38 -11.20
N GLY A 11 4.46 11.14 -11.67
CA GLY A 11 5.48 10.11 -11.53
C GLY A 11 5.27 9.03 -12.59
N GLY A 12 6.29 8.20 -12.81
CA GLY A 12 6.26 7.18 -13.87
C GLY A 12 7.24 6.06 -13.60
N VAL A 13 6.87 4.85 -14.02
CA VAL A 13 7.66 3.64 -13.81
C VAL A 13 7.61 2.79 -15.09
N ALA A 14 8.75 2.23 -15.45
CA ALA A 14 8.90 1.28 -16.55
C ALA A 14 9.44 -0.05 -16.02
N ILE A 15 8.84 -1.15 -16.46
CA ILE A 15 9.17 -2.49 -15.97
C ILE A 15 9.25 -3.42 -17.17
N LEU A 16 10.32 -4.21 -17.21
CA LEU A 16 10.51 -5.24 -18.22
C LEU A 16 10.04 -6.58 -17.66
N LEU A 17 9.06 -7.18 -18.32
CA LEU A 17 8.57 -8.53 -18.02
C LEU A 17 8.96 -9.46 -19.16
N SER A 18 9.41 -10.66 -18.81
CA SER A 18 9.77 -11.72 -19.76
C SER A 18 9.36 -13.07 -19.19
N ASN A 19 8.91 -13.96 -20.06
CA ASN A 19 8.66 -15.37 -19.77
C ASN A 19 9.75 -16.28 -20.35
N ARG A 20 10.82 -15.71 -20.91
CA ARG A 20 11.93 -16.48 -21.48
C ARG A 20 12.81 -17.03 -20.37
N SER A 21 13.09 -18.33 -20.42
CA SER A 21 13.98 -18.99 -19.45
C SER A 21 15.40 -18.41 -19.43
N SER A 22 15.89 -17.86 -20.55
CA SER A 22 17.19 -17.19 -20.64
C SER A 22 17.30 -15.97 -19.72
N ASP A 23 16.18 -15.26 -19.50
CA ASP A 23 16.18 -13.98 -18.79
C ASP A 23 16.04 -14.17 -17.27
N GLN A 24 15.72 -15.40 -16.83
CA GLN A 24 15.50 -15.74 -15.42
C GLN A 24 16.69 -15.39 -14.52
N ARG A 25 17.93 -15.43 -15.05
CA ARG A 25 19.16 -15.07 -14.31
C ARG A 25 19.24 -13.58 -13.98
N HIS A 26 18.57 -12.74 -14.77
CA HIS A 26 18.56 -11.28 -14.60
C HIS A 26 17.31 -10.78 -13.86
N SER A 27 16.23 -11.57 -13.87
CA SER A 27 14.99 -11.27 -13.16
C SER A 27 15.24 -11.03 -11.66
N LYS A 28 14.51 -10.06 -11.10
CA LYS A 28 14.45 -9.84 -9.64
C LYS A 28 13.27 -10.56 -9.02
N TYR A 29 12.15 -10.56 -9.73
CA TYR A 29 10.88 -11.12 -9.28
C TYR A 29 10.26 -12.00 -10.35
N GLU A 30 9.42 -12.91 -9.89
CA GLU A 30 8.52 -13.72 -10.69
C GLU A 30 7.08 -13.35 -10.29
N LEU A 31 6.24 -13.07 -11.28
CA LEU A 31 4.81 -12.85 -11.05
C LEU A 31 4.13 -14.18 -10.82
N ILE A 32 3.54 -14.38 -9.64
CA ILE A 32 2.92 -15.65 -9.27
C ILE A 32 1.40 -15.61 -9.50
N HIS A 33 0.75 -14.54 -9.04
CA HIS A 33 -0.69 -14.39 -9.16
C HIS A 33 -1.07 -12.95 -9.46
N THR A 34 -2.13 -12.79 -10.25
CA THR A 34 -2.84 -11.53 -10.43
C THR A 34 -4.32 -11.76 -10.21
N LEU A 35 -4.97 -10.84 -9.51
CA LEU A 35 -6.38 -10.91 -9.20
C LEU A 35 -6.98 -9.50 -9.26
N CYS A 36 -8.05 -9.33 -10.00
CA CYS A 36 -8.84 -8.10 -10.00
C CYS A 36 -10.21 -8.41 -9.41
N THR A 37 -10.55 -7.78 -8.30
CA THR A 37 -11.89 -7.84 -7.73
C THR A 37 -12.68 -6.58 -8.11
N HIS A 38 -13.94 -6.77 -8.48
CA HIS A 38 -14.86 -5.71 -8.83
C HIS A 38 -16.09 -5.82 -7.94
N LYS A 39 -16.27 -4.86 -7.03
CA LYS A 39 -17.39 -4.83 -6.09
C LYS A 39 -18.36 -3.67 -6.32
N GLY A 40 -18.16 -2.88 -7.38
CA GLY A 40 -18.95 -1.67 -7.62
C GLY A 40 -20.42 -1.88 -8.03
N ALA A 41 -20.86 -3.12 -8.26
CA ALA A 41 -22.24 -3.45 -8.60
C ALA A 41 -22.99 -4.17 -7.46
N ASP A 42 -22.36 -4.33 -6.30
CA ASP A 42 -22.92 -5.01 -5.13
C ASP A 42 -23.30 -3.98 -4.08
N ASP A 43 -24.60 -3.71 -3.92
CA ASP A 43 -25.13 -2.74 -2.96
C ASP A 43 -24.69 -3.06 -1.52
N LYS A 44 -24.40 -4.33 -1.18
CA LYS A 44 -23.84 -4.69 0.13
C LYS A 44 -22.42 -4.17 0.31
N SER A 45 -21.62 -4.19 -0.76
CA SER A 45 -20.26 -3.63 -0.76
C SER A 45 -20.25 -2.10 -0.76
N TYR A 46 -21.32 -1.47 -1.28
CA TYR A 46 -21.54 -0.02 -1.18
C TYR A 46 -21.96 0.37 0.24
N ASN A 47 -22.91 -0.36 0.83
CA ASN A 47 -23.46 -0.10 2.16
C ASN A 47 -22.49 -0.48 3.30
N CYS A 48 -21.51 -1.37 3.10
CA CYS A 48 -20.52 -1.68 4.14
C CYS A 48 -19.51 -0.55 4.42
N VAL A 49 -19.44 0.46 3.54
CA VAL A 49 -18.66 1.70 3.79
C VAL A 49 -19.49 2.71 4.60
N LEU A 50 -20.81 2.58 4.56
CA LEU A 50 -21.76 3.29 5.42
C LEU A 50 -22.18 2.35 6.54
N GLN A 51 -21.23 1.94 7.38
CA GLN A 51 -21.54 1.08 8.51
C GLN A 51 -22.45 1.83 9.48
N GLN A 52 -23.73 1.46 9.48
CA GLN A 52 -24.66 1.73 10.57
C GLN A 52 -24.53 0.59 11.57
N ASP A 53 -24.63 0.89 12.87
CA ASP A 53 -24.59 -0.13 13.90
C ASP A 53 -25.88 -0.95 13.87
N ASP A 54 -25.78 -2.24 13.57
CA ASP A 54 -26.88 -3.18 13.68
C ASP A 54 -27.18 -3.45 15.17
N GLU A 55 -28.45 -3.42 15.58
CA GLU A 55 -28.89 -3.57 16.99
C GLU A 55 -28.54 -4.94 17.63
N GLU A 56 -28.00 -5.91 16.87
CA GLU A 56 -27.86 -7.31 17.29
C GLU A 56 -26.44 -7.92 17.25
N ASN A 57 -25.38 -7.11 17.24
CA ASN A 57 -24.01 -7.48 17.65
C ASN A 57 -23.63 -9.00 17.60
N LYS A 58 -23.16 -9.50 16.44
CA LYS A 58 -22.04 -10.49 16.29
C LYS A 58 -22.11 -11.30 14.99
N ILE A 59 -21.27 -10.95 14.01
CA ILE A 59 -20.22 -11.83 13.46
C ILE A 59 -19.07 -10.90 13.04
N LYS A 60 -17.91 -10.96 13.70
CA LYS A 60 -16.73 -10.25 13.19
C LYS A 60 -16.30 -10.91 11.88
N PRO A 61 -16.07 -10.16 10.78
CA PRO A 61 -15.54 -10.73 9.55
C PRO A 61 -14.27 -11.52 9.87
N TYR A 62 -14.16 -12.75 9.37
CA TYR A 62 -12.89 -13.48 9.44
C TYR A 62 -11.85 -12.72 8.61
N ILE A 63 -10.83 -12.21 9.27
CA ILE A 63 -9.69 -11.55 8.63
C ILE A 63 -8.55 -12.56 8.64
N PRO A 64 -8.17 -13.14 7.49
CA PRO A 64 -7.01 -14.01 7.39
C PRO A 64 -5.75 -13.26 7.85
N ASP A 65 -4.83 -13.97 8.50
CA ASP A 65 -3.51 -13.41 8.77
C ASP A 65 -2.67 -13.43 7.49
N PHE A 66 -2.70 -12.32 6.76
CA PHE A 66 -1.97 -12.17 5.49
C PHE A 66 -0.45 -12.15 5.68
N LYS A 67 0.07 -11.95 6.90
CA LYS A 67 1.51 -11.97 7.19
C LYS A 67 2.10 -13.37 7.03
N LEU A 68 1.27 -14.41 7.15
CA LEU A 68 1.66 -15.78 6.81
C LEU A 68 1.85 -15.98 5.30
N ALA A 69 1.10 -15.22 4.50
CA ALA A 69 1.11 -15.33 3.06
C ALA A 69 2.15 -14.42 2.39
N PHE A 70 2.52 -13.30 3.01
CA PHE A 70 3.41 -12.31 2.41
C PHE A 70 4.38 -11.72 3.43
N GLU A 71 5.63 -11.59 3.01
CA GLU A 71 6.68 -10.94 3.79
C GLU A 71 6.66 -9.42 3.59
N HIS A 72 6.25 -8.91 2.42
CA HIS A 72 6.25 -7.47 2.12
C HIS A 72 4.93 -7.02 1.51
N PHE A 73 4.52 -5.80 1.85
CA PHE A 73 3.27 -5.21 1.41
C PHE A 73 3.55 -3.89 0.68
N CYS A 74 2.92 -3.72 -0.48
CA CYS A 74 2.89 -2.48 -1.25
C CYS A 74 1.42 -2.12 -1.45
N ILE A 75 0.96 -1.13 -0.70
CA ILE A 75 -0.43 -0.70 -0.61
C ILE A 75 -0.56 0.67 -1.24
N HIS A 76 -1.14 0.70 -2.44
CA HIS A 76 -1.47 1.95 -3.09
C HIS A 76 -2.63 2.61 -2.34
N ALA A 77 -2.39 3.81 -1.83
CA ALA A 77 -3.40 4.59 -1.18
C ALA A 77 -3.63 5.93 -1.88
N GLY A 78 -4.91 6.22 -2.12
CA GLY A 78 -5.39 7.53 -2.57
C GLY A 78 -4.94 8.68 -1.65
N GLY A 79 -4.77 8.38 -0.37
CA GLY A 79 -4.32 9.28 0.69
C GLY A 79 -4.21 8.54 2.02
N ARG A 80 -3.76 9.23 3.06
CA ARG A 80 -3.40 8.61 4.33
C ARG A 80 -4.51 7.81 5.02
N GLY A 81 -5.75 8.31 5.01
CA GLY A 81 -6.86 7.61 5.67
C GLY A 81 -7.07 6.19 5.15
N VAL A 82 -6.81 5.96 3.85
CA VAL A 82 -6.86 4.62 3.25
C VAL A 82 -5.76 3.70 3.83
N LEU A 83 -4.55 4.22 4.06
CA LEU A 83 -3.49 3.45 4.70
C LEU A 83 -3.83 3.11 6.15
N ASP A 84 -4.39 4.07 6.89
CA ASP A 84 -4.73 3.88 8.30
C ASP A 84 -5.83 2.82 8.46
N GLU A 85 -6.83 2.80 7.58
CA GLU A 85 -7.88 1.78 7.60
C GLU A 85 -7.39 0.40 7.14
N LEU A 86 -6.49 0.32 6.15
CA LEU A 86 -5.92 -0.96 5.74
C LEU A 86 -4.95 -1.54 6.77
N GLU A 87 -4.20 -0.69 7.48
CA GLU A 87 -3.36 -1.14 8.60
C GLU A 87 -4.20 -1.87 9.65
N LYS A 88 -5.32 -1.27 10.06
CA LYS A 88 -6.26 -1.87 11.01
C LYS A 88 -6.95 -3.12 10.45
N SER A 89 -7.45 -3.03 9.22
CA SER A 89 -8.26 -4.09 8.59
C SER A 89 -7.46 -5.34 8.27
N LEU A 90 -6.14 -5.21 8.04
CA LEU A 90 -5.25 -6.33 7.72
C LEU A 90 -4.30 -6.68 8.87
N ASP A 91 -4.43 -6.01 10.03
CA ASP A 91 -3.56 -6.17 11.20
C ASP A 91 -2.06 -6.07 10.85
N LEU A 92 -1.72 -5.04 10.06
CA LEU A 92 -0.36 -4.81 9.60
C LEU A 92 0.43 -3.98 10.61
N THR A 93 1.71 -4.32 10.76
CA THR A 93 2.61 -3.57 11.63
C THR A 93 3.14 -2.31 10.94
N GLN A 94 3.68 -1.38 11.73
CA GLN A 94 4.36 -0.18 11.20
C GLN A 94 5.50 -0.52 10.22
N TRP A 95 6.21 -1.64 10.43
CA TRP A 95 7.25 -2.09 9.51
C TRP A 95 6.70 -2.43 8.12
N HIS A 96 5.52 -3.07 8.05
CA HIS A 96 4.84 -3.37 6.78
C HIS A 96 4.28 -2.11 6.12
N MET A 97 3.80 -1.15 6.91
CA MET A 97 3.21 0.10 6.40
C MET A 97 4.24 1.16 6.01
N GLU A 98 5.48 1.03 6.48
CA GLU A 98 6.56 2.00 6.26
C GLU A 98 6.80 2.30 4.77
N PRO A 99 6.92 1.32 3.85
CA PRO A 99 7.12 1.61 2.43
C PRO A 99 5.99 2.48 1.84
N SER A 100 4.72 2.14 2.11
CA SER A 100 3.56 2.89 1.62
C SER A 100 3.48 4.29 2.22
N ARG A 101 3.74 4.43 3.53
CA ARG A 101 3.72 5.73 4.22
C ARG A 101 4.85 6.63 3.77
N MET A 102 6.08 6.11 3.63
CA MET A 102 7.22 6.90 3.17
C MET A 102 7.09 7.30 1.71
N THR A 103 6.58 6.39 0.86
CA THR A 103 6.28 6.70 -0.54
C THR A 103 5.25 7.83 -0.65
N LEU A 104 4.14 7.72 0.08
CA LEU A 104 3.11 8.76 0.10
C LEU A 104 3.67 10.10 0.63
N TYR A 105 4.50 10.08 1.66
CA TYR A 105 5.14 11.28 2.20
C TYR A 105 6.09 11.93 1.18
N ARG A 106 6.96 11.16 0.55
CA ARG A 106 8.05 11.67 -0.29
C ARG A 106 7.59 12.04 -1.70
N PHE A 107 6.80 11.18 -2.32
CA PHE A 107 6.39 11.28 -3.72
C PHE A 107 4.93 11.69 -3.89
N GLY A 108 4.14 11.73 -2.81
CA GLY A 108 2.70 11.94 -2.91
C GLY A 108 2.00 10.74 -3.55
N ASN A 109 0.75 10.94 -3.96
CA ASN A 109 0.02 9.95 -4.72
C ASN A 109 0.37 10.09 -6.21
N THR A 110 1.20 9.18 -6.73
CA THR A 110 1.55 9.11 -8.16
C THR A 110 0.67 8.13 -8.94
N SER A 111 -0.56 7.88 -8.44
CA SER A 111 -1.46 6.88 -8.99
C SER A 111 -0.80 5.49 -9.00
N SER A 112 -0.99 4.71 -10.07
CA SER A 112 -0.50 3.33 -10.16
C SER A 112 1.00 3.16 -9.99
N SER A 113 1.83 4.19 -10.22
CA SER A 113 3.27 4.07 -10.03
C SER A 113 3.69 3.99 -8.56
N SER A 114 2.86 4.44 -7.62
CA SER A 114 3.19 4.43 -6.18
C SER A 114 3.62 3.04 -5.70
N LEU A 115 2.94 1.97 -6.12
CA LEU A 115 3.27 0.59 -5.76
C LEU A 115 4.71 0.18 -6.07
N TRP A 116 5.29 0.76 -7.11
CA TRP A 116 6.65 0.47 -7.54
C TRP A 116 7.67 1.33 -6.82
N TYR A 117 7.32 2.56 -6.44
CA TYR A 117 8.11 3.33 -5.49
C TYR A 117 8.14 2.64 -4.12
N GLU A 118 7.04 2.04 -3.68
CA GLU A 118 6.98 1.26 -2.42
C GLU A 118 7.85 0.00 -2.47
N LEU A 119 7.83 -0.73 -3.59
CA LEU A 119 8.74 -1.85 -3.80
C LEU A 119 10.19 -1.36 -3.82
N GLY A 120 10.49 -0.28 -4.54
CA GLY A 120 11.81 0.33 -4.60
C GLY A 120 12.32 0.79 -3.22
N TYR A 121 11.42 1.25 -2.34
CA TYR A 121 11.78 1.58 -0.95
C TYR A 121 12.27 0.34 -0.21
N SER A 122 11.53 -0.77 -0.33
CA SER A 122 11.86 -2.04 0.31
C SER A 122 13.18 -2.62 -0.24
N GLU A 123 13.43 -2.48 -1.54
CA GLU A 123 14.71 -2.81 -2.17
C GLU A 123 15.85 -1.95 -1.62
N ALA A 124 15.66 -0.63 -1.55
CA ALA A 124 16.68 0.31 -1.08
C ALA A 124 17.01 0.13 0.41
N LYS A 125 16.03 -0.30 1.22
CA LYS A 125 16.25 -0.73 2.61
C LYS A 125 16.95 -2.09 2.74
N GLY A 126 17.21 -2.79 1.64
CA GLY A 126 17.80 -4.13 1.65
C GLY A 126 16.90 -5.17 2.33
N ARG A 127 15.57 -4.98 2.32
CA ARG A 127 14.62 -5.86 3.01
C ARG A 127 14.26 -7.11 2.19
N ILE A 128 14.42 -7.05 0.87
CA ILE A 128 13.96 -8.11 -0.04
C ILE A 128 15.00 -9.24 -0.12
N THR A 129 14.62 -10.41 0.39
CA THR A 129 15.43 -11.62 0.33
C THR A 129 14.86 -12.65 -0.64
N LYS A 130 15.71 -13.59 -1.08
CA LYS A 130 15.29 -14.65 -2.01
C LYS A 130 14.12 -15.46 -1.43
N ARG A 131 13.08 -15.68 -2.24
CA ARG A 131 11.81 -16.35 -1.93
C ARG A 131 10.76 -15.49 -1.20
N ASP A 132 11.11 -14.28 -0.79
CA ASP A 132 10.11 -13.38 -0.22
C ASP A 132 8.98 -13.13 -1.20
N ARG A 133 7.77 -13.04 -0.67
CA ARG A 133 6.54 -12.77 -1.41
C ARG A 133 6.14 -11.33 -1.11
N VAL A 134 5.98 -10.56 -2.18
CA VAL A 134 5.53 -9.17 -2.12
C VAL A 134 4.11 -9.11 -2.66
N TRP A 135 3.22 -8.52 -1.87
CA TRP A 135 1.85 -8.25 -2.28
C TRP A 135 1.69 -6.80 -2.68
N GLN A 136 1.41 -6.56 -3.96
CA GLN A 136 0.95 -5.27 -4.46
C GLN A 136 -0.57 -5.24 -4.48
N ILE A 137 -1.15 -4.29 -3.77
CA ILE A 137 -2.60 -4.08 -3.72
C ILE A 137 -2.93 -2.62 -4.07
N GLY A 138 -3.78 -2.44 -5.07
CA GLY A 138 -4.19 -1.12 -5.52
C GLY A 138 -5.69 -0.94 -5.69
N PHE A 139 -6.20 0.09 -5.03
CA PHE A 139 -7.59 0.50 -5.07
C PHE A 139 -7.81 1.52 -6.19
N ARG A 140 -8.84 1.29 -7.00
CA ARG A 140 -9.28 2.20 -8.07
C ARG A 140 -10.74 2.59 -7.85
N SER A 141 -11.17 3.62 -8.57
CA SER A 141 -12.57 4.04 -8.59
C SER A 141 -13.51 2.88 -8.94
N GLY A 142 -14.67 2.81 -8.28
CA GLY A 142 -15.70 1.79 -8.49
C GLY A 142 -15.53 0.50 -7.68
N PHE A 143 -14.99 0.59 -6.45
CA PHE A 143 -14.73 -0.58 -5.57
C PHE A 143 -13.95 -1.68 -6.29
N LYS A 144 -12.93 -1.28 -7.07
CA LYS A 144 -12.05 -2.20 -7.77
C LYS A 144 -10.74 -2.32 -7.02
N CYS A 145 -10.31 -3.54 -6.77
CA CYS A 145 -9.03 -3.81 -6.14
C CYS A 145 -8.22 -4.72 -7.06
N ASN A 146 -7.02 -4.28 -7.44
CA ASN A 146 -6.06 -5.08 -8.17
C ASN A 146 -5.02 -5.60 -7.19
N SER A 147 -4.77 -6.90 -7.26
CA SER A 147 -3.81 -7.62 -6.46
C SER A 147 -2.80 -8.29 -7.39
N ALA A 148 -1.51 -8.12 -7.11
CA ALA A 148 -0.43 -8.83 -7.77
C ALA A 148 0.53 -9.38 -6.71
N VAL A 149 0.85 -10.66 -6.82
CA VAL A 149 1.78 -11.36 -5.93
C VAL A 149 3.05 -11.65 -6.69
N TRP A 150 4.15 -11.12 -6.17
CA TRP A 150 5.49 -11.30 -6.71
C TRP A 150 6.31 -12.17 -5.77
N ARG A 151 7.16 -13.03 -6.30
CA ARG A 151 8.16 -13.77 -5.53
C ARG A 151 9.55 -13.32 -5.93
N ALA A 152 10.38 -12.93 -4.97
CA ALA A 152 11.78 -12.60 -5.21
C ALA A 152 12.56 -13.86 -5.64
N VAL A 153 13.14 -13.84 -6.85
CA VAL A 153 13.93 -14.99 -7.35
C VAL A 153 15.37 -14.96 -6.83
N ARG A 154 15.82 -13.80 -6.35
CA ARG A 154 17.12 -13.56 -5.71
C ARG A 154 17.00 -12.48 -4.64
N THR A 155 17.94 -12.47 -3.70
CA THR A 155 18.10 -11.35 -2.76
C THR A 155 18.49 -10.09 -3.53
N VAL A 156 17.83 -8.97 -3.24
CA VAL A 156 18.10 -7.68 -3.88
C VAL A 156 19.15 -6.95 -3.06
N ASN A 157 20.33 -6.72 -3.64
CA ASN A 157 21.42 -6.04 -2.94
C ASN A 157 21.33 -4.53 -3.17
N PRO A 158 21.00 -3.71 -2.15
CA PRO A 158 20.79 -2.28 -2.33
C PRO A 158 22.01 -1.57 -2.92
N THR A 159 23.24 -2.03 -2.65
CA THR A 159 24.48 -1.35 -3.09
C THR A 159 24.68 -1.32 -4.61
N VAL A 160 24.05 -2.23 -5.35
CA VAL A 160 24.17 -2.32 -6.82
C VAL A 160 22.91 -1.86 -7.54
N GLU A 161 21.84 -1.59 -6.80
CA GLU A 161 20.56 -1.20 -7.38
C GLU A 161 20.54 0.29 -7.72
N LYS A 162 19.81 0.61 -8.78
CA LYS A 162 19.51 1.99 -9.18
C LYS A 162 18.01 2.17 -9.11
N ASN A 163 17.54 2.87 -8.10
CA ASN A 163 16.13 3.21 -7.93
C ASN A 163 15.97 4.61 -7.32
N PRO A 164 14.75 5.19 -7.33
CA PRO A 164 14.50 6.58 -6.92
C PRO A 164 14.79 6.91 -5.45
N TRP A 165 15.13 5.92 -4.62
CA TRP A 165 15.40 6.11 -3.19
C TRP A 165 16.89 6.09 -2.85
N MET A 166 17.75 5.57 -3.72
CA MET A 166 19.12 5.20 -3.37
C MET A 166 19.96 6.35 -2.80
N ASP A 167 19.73 7.58 -3.27
CA ASP A 167 20.49 8.76 -2.86
C ASP A 167 20.08 9.33 -1.48
N GLU A 168 18.95 8.88 -0.91
CA GLU A 168 18.38 9.47 0.30
C GLU A 168 17.67 8.47 1.24
N ILE A 169 17.76 7.17 0.97
CA ILE A 169 17.05 6.12 1.74
C ILE A 169 17.46 6.09 3.21
N ASP A 170 18.67 6.52 3.53
CA ASP A 170 19.25 6.66 4.86
C ASP A 170 18.51 7.71 5.72
N LYS A 171 17.85 8.69 5.09
CA LYS A 171 17.06 9.74 5.76
C LYS A 171 15.66 9.29 6.17
N PHE A 172 15.27 8.07 5.83
CA PHE A 172 13.96 7.49 6.14
C PHE A 172 14.10 6.33 7.16
N PRO A 173 13.06 5.98 7.92
CA PRO A 173 11.75 6.62 7.95
C PRO A 173 11.78 7.97 8.69
N VAL A 174 10.88 8.87 8.27
CA VAL A 174 10.62 10.12 9.00
C VAL A 174 9.38 9.98 9.87
N ARG A 175 9.31 10.75 10.95
CA ARG A 175 8.10 10.79 11.80
C ARG A 175 6.99 11.55 11.08
N VAL A 176 5.95 10.83 10.63
CA VAL A 176 4.75 11.45 10.03
C VAL A 176 3.73 11.72 11.15
N PRO A 177 3.34 12.98 11.41
CA PRO A 177 2.42 13.33 12.51
C PRO A 177 1.12 12.56 12.40
N GLN A 178 0.57 11.92 13.45
CA GLN A 178 -0.75 11.27 13.38
C GLN A 178 -1.88 12.31 13.37
N VAL A 179 -2.90 12.12 12.51
CA VAL A 179 -4.11 12.95 12.58
C VAL A 179 -4.95 12.38 13.71
N ALA A 180 -5.14 13.17 14.77
CA ALA A 180 -6.10 12.83 15.82
C ALA A 180 -7.50 12.83 15.20
N SER A 181 -8.30 11.79 15.47
CA SER A 181 -9.74 11.86 15.24
C SER A 181 -10.27 13.02 16.09
N MET A 182 -10.81 14.05 15.46
CA MET A 182 -11.58 15.07 16.18
C MET A 182 -12.82 14.37 16.74
N SER A 183 -12.83 14.06 18.03
CA SER A 183 -14.06 13.72 18.73
C SER A 183 -14.94 14.98 18.76
N SER A 184 -16.23 14.81 18.51
CA SER A 184 -17.24 15.86 18.45
C SER A 184 -17.57 16.53 19.80
N GLU A 185 -16.69 16.43 20.80
CA GLU A 185 -16.96 16.90 22.17
C GLU A 185 -16.40 18.31 22.48
N ASN A 186 -15.74 18.98 21.54
CA ASN A 186 -15.15 20.31 21.77
C ASN A 186 -15.83 21.47 21.01
N LEU A 187 -17.16 21.43 20.86
CA LEU A 187 -17.95 22.64 20.58
C LEU A 187 -18.54 23.21 21.88
N GLY A 188 -17.66 23.54 22.82
CA GLY A 188 -17.96 24.48 23.89
C GLY A 188 -17.94 25.91 23.35
N ILE A 189 -18.94 26.29 22.55
CA ILE A 189 -19.22 27.70 22.27
C ILE A 189 -20.07 28.20 23.44
N GLN A 190 -19.42 28.76 24.46
CA GLN A 190 -20.09 29.70 25.36
C GLN A 190 -20.32 30.99 24.56
N CYS A 191 -21.56 31.19 24.11
CA CYS A 191 -22.04 32.52 23.75
C CYS A 191 -22.19 33.33 25.04
N SER A 192 -21.37 34.37 25.18
CA SER A 192 -21.62 35.54 26.03
C SER A 192 -22.21 36.66 25.19
#